data_AF-A0A484I9W8-F1
#
_entry.id   AF-A0A484I9W8-F1
#
_cell.length_a   1.000
_cell.length_b   1.000
_cell.length_c   1.000
_cell.angle_alpha   90.00
_cell.angle_beta   90.00
_cell.angle_gamma   90.00
#
_symmetry.space_group_name_H-M   'P 1'
#
loop_
_entity.id
_entity.type
_entity.pdbx_description
1 polymer ?
#
loop_
_entity_poly.entity_id
_entity_poly.type
_entity_poly.pdbx_seq_one_letter_code
_entity_poly.pdbx_strand_id
1 'polypeptide(L)'
;MGIIVTALLSSPLIVLDSSGHRDGCHRWHSCPSDNGSYVCGDLGYDDECGGNEEEDEEDEDSSRKSSNDNEHNNNNNDDNDNDYSSNSDNNKNGNNDETITLNRKNSVSSDLCSGNANCFTGVISKVIDGDTVEVDNQVTIRLALINTPERGEQGYQEAKDFLSLICGVGEKALVDEDDGQKGGSYGRMIGLVYCGDDNLLSNQLLIENDYAQILEEYCERSEFSDLDWAQKNGCY
;
A
#
# COMPACT_ATOMS: atom_id res chain seq x y z
N MET A 1 -11.85 -72.68 -7.61
CA MET A 1 -13.18 -72.04 -7.51
C MET A 1 -13.02 -70.85 -6.55
N GLY A 2 -12.61 -69.64 -6.90
CA GLY A 2 -12.70 -68.90 -8.16
C GLY A 2 -13.90 -67.96 -8.14
N ILE A 3 -13.80 -66.81 -7.43
CA ILE A 3 -14.62 -65.61 -7.70
C ILE A 3 -13.75 -64.38 -7.37
N ILE A 4 -13.26 -63.70 -8.41
CA ILE A 4 -12.68 -62.35 -8.31
C ILE A 4 -13.83 -61.39 -8.61
N VAL A 5 -14.22 -60.58 -7.63
CA VAL A 5 -15.23 -59.52 -7.82
C VAL A 5 -14.48 -58.23 -8.16
N THR A 6 -14.47 -57.86 -9.44
CA THR A 6 -13.97 -56.56 -9.90
C THR A 6 -15.04 -55.50 -9.69
N ALA A 7 -14.83 -54.60 -8.73
CA ALA A 7 -15.66 -53.42 -8.53
C ALA A 7 -15.26 -52.33 -9.55
N LEU A 8 -16.19 -51.96 -10.42
CA LEU A 8 -16.06 -50.83 -11.35
C LEU A 8 -16.26 -49.52 -10.57
N LEU A 9 -15.17 -48.75 -10.39
CA LEU A 9 -15.21 -47.38 -9.90
C LEU A 9 -15.68 -46.47 -11.03
N SER A 10 -16.90 -45.93 -10.90
CA SER A 10 -17.39 -44.84 -11.74
C SER A 10 -17.05 -43.52 -11.06
N SER A 11 -16.11 -42.77 -11.64
CA SER A 11 -15.79 -41.40 -11.22
C SER A 11 -16.82 -40.44 -11.83
N PRO A 12 -17.46 -39.55 -11.05
CA PRO A 12 -18.27 -38.48 -11.61
C PRO A 12 -17.37 -37.44 -12.30
N LEU A 13 -17.75 -37.01 -13.51
CA LEU A 13 -17.23 -35.78 -14.10
C LEU A 13 -17.68 -34.60 -13.23
N ILE A 14 -16.72 -33.88 -12.65
CA ILE A 14 -16.97 -32.58 -12.03
C ILE A 14 -17.00 -31.56 -13.16
N VAL A 15 -18.16 -30.94 -13.37
CA VAL A 15 -18.30 -29.75 -14.22
C VAL A 15 -17.64 -28.59 -13.46
N LEU A 16 -16.59 -28.01 -14.04
CA LEU A 16 -15.99 -26.77 -13.54
C LEU A 16 -16.82 -25.61 -14.08
N ASP A 17 -17.62 -24.99 -13.22
CA ASP A 17 -18.18 -23.66 -13.52
C ASP A 17 -17.03 -22.65 -13.55
N SER A 18 -16.82 -22.02 -14.70
CA SER A 18 -15.93 -20.88 -14.83
C SER A 18 -16.65 -19.64 -14.31
N SER A 19 -16.26 -19.13 -13.14
CA SER A 19 -16.73 -17.82 -12.67
C SER A 19 -16.12 -16.72 -13.54
N GLY A 20 -16.94 -16.11 -14.39
CA GLY A 20 -16.63 -14.83 -15.02
C GLY A 20 -16.37 -13.74 -13.98
N HIS A 21 -15.55 -12.77 -14.38
CA HIS A 21 -14.91 -11.76 -13.52
C HIS A 21 -15.91 -10.89 -12.78
N ARG A 22 -15.55 -10.50 -11.55
CA ARG A 22 -16.42 -9.90 -10.54
C ARG A 22 -16.68 -8.40 -10.67
N ASP A 23 -16.29 -7.75 -11.75
CA ASP A 23 -16.72 -6.37 -12.00
C ASP A 23 -16.73 -6.05 -13.50
N GLY A 24 -17.87 -5.58 -14.00
CA GLY A 24 -18.04 -5.18 -15.39
C GLY A 24 -17.60 -3.73 -15.64
N CYS A 25 -17.51 -2.91 -14.60
CA CYS A 25 -17.13 -1.51 -14.68
C CYS A 25 -15.65 -1.36 -14.33
N HIS A 26 -14.89 -0.81 -15.27
CA HIS A 26 -13.47 -0.56 -15.18
C HIS A 26 -13.15 0.61 -16.08
N ARG A 27 -12.01 1.25 -15.88
CA ARG A 27 -11.61 2.55 -16.45
C ARG A 27 -11.92 2.80 -17.93
N TRP A 28 -11.99 1.77 -18.77
CA TRP A 28 -12.25 1.91 -20.21
C TRP A 28 -13.74 1.84 -20.59
N HIS A 29 -14.62 1.58 -19.62
CA HIS A 29 -16.07 1.41 -19.80
C HIS A 29 -16.91 2.28 -18.84
N SER A 30 -16.28 3.27 -18.19
CA SER A 30 -16.90 4.16 -17.21
C SER A 30 -17.59 5.39 -17.83
N CYS A 31 -17.41 5.65 -19.13
CA CYS A 31 -17.98 6.84 -19.79
C CYS A 31 -19.39 6.55 -20.38
N PRO A 32 -20.31 7.55 -20.40
CA PRO A 32 -21.61 7.45 -21.06
C PRO A 32 -21.46 7.14 -22.55
N SER A 33 -22.37 6.31 -23.08
CA SER A 33 -22.35 5.89 -24.49
C SER A 33 -23.43 6.63 -25.28
N ASP A 34 -23.06 7.31 -26.37
CA ASP A 34 -23.99 8.02 -27.29
C ASP A 34 -25.11 7.13 -27.88
N ASN A 35 -24.98 5.80 -27.76
CA ASN A 35 -25.95 4.81 -28.24
C ASN A 35 -26.54 3.92 -27.14
N GLY A 36 -26.28 4.20 -25.85
CA GLY A 36 -26.83 3.45 -24.72
C GLY A 36 -26.35 1.99 -24.63
N SER A 37 -25.14 1.71 -25.12
CA SER A 37 -24.61 0.33 -25.20
C SER A 37 -23.86 -0.13 -23.93
N TYR A 38 -23.57 0.75 -22.97
CA TYR A 38 -22.74 0.43 -21.81
C TYR A 38 -23.34 0.99 -20.52
N VAL A 39 -23.77 0.09 -19.64
CA VAL A 39 -24.62 0.35 -18.45
C VAL A 39 -23.88 1.05 -17.30
N CYS A 40 -22.55 1.16 -17.35
CA CYS A 40 -21.75 1.69 -16.23
C CYS A 40 -21.74 3.23 -16.14
N GLY A 41 -21.62 3.94 -17.28
CA GLY A 41 -21.62 5.41 -17.30
C GLY A 41 -22.99 6.02 -16.90
N ASP A 42 -24.09 5.36 -17.27
CA ASP A 42 -25.46 5.81 -16.96
C ASP A 42 -25.82 5.69 -15.46
N LEU A 43 -25.01 4.97 -14.67
CA LEU A 43 -25.17 4.81 -13.21
C LEU A 43 -24.36 5.83 -12.38
N GLY A 44 -23.63 6.74 -13.03
CA GLY A 44 -22.95 7.86 -12.37
C GLY A 44 -21.57 7.53 -11.78
N TYR A 45 -20.80 6.65 -12.43
CA TYR A 45 -19.41 6.34 -12.09
C TYR A 45 -18.48 6.84 -13.21
N ASP A 46 -18.32 8.15 -13.36
CA ASP A 46 -17.62 8.83 -14.46
C ASP A 46 -16.26 9.44 -14.07
N ASP A 47 -15.77 9.16 -12.86
CA ASP A 47 -14.60 9.77 -12.20
C ASP A 47 -13.28 9.74 -13.04
N GLU A 48 -13.19 8.89 -14.06
CA GLU A 48 -12.01 8.73 -14.92
C GLU A 48 -12.21 9.22 -16.36
N CYS A 49 -13.35 9.86 -16.65
CA CYS A 49 -13.66 10.39 -17.97
C CYS A 49 -12.95 11.75 -18.13
N GLY A 50 -11.82 11.77 -18.85
CA GLY A 50 -11.04 12.97 -19.11
C GLY A 50 -11.76 13.93 -20.04
N GLY A 51 -12.56 14.84 -19.49
CA GLY A 51 -13.15 15.98 -20.19
C GLY A 51 -12.56 17.30 -19.67
N ASN A 52 -11.92 18.07 -20.53
CA ASN A 52 -11.84 19.51 -20.35
C ASN A 52 -13.17 20.09 -20.85
N GLU A 53 -13.81 20.92 -20.02
CA GLU A 53 -14.93 21.85 -20.27
C GLU A 53 -15.70 21.68 -21.59
N GLU A 54 -16.97 21.27 -21.52
CA GLU A 54 -17.98 21.76 -22.45
C GLU A 54 -19.25 22.18 -21.68
N GLU A 55 -19.70 23.35 -22.10
CA GLU A 55 -20.80 24.17 -21.62
C GLU A 55 -22.15 23.46 -21.87
N ASP A 56 -23.10 23.60 -20.93
CA ASP A 56 -24.51 23.73 -21.29
C ASP A 56 -25.29 24.46 -20.18
N GLU A 57 -25.82 25.61 -20.60
CA GLU A 57 -26.89 26.48 -20.08
C GLU A 57 -28.06 25.68 -19.44
N GLU A 58 -28.87 26.10 -18.46
CA GLU A 58 -29.34 27.38 -17.90
C GLU A 58 -30.09 27.00 -16.61
N ASP A 59 -29.94 27.74 -15.51
CA ASP A 59 -31.07 28.18 -14.65
C ASP A 59 -30.57 29.08 -13.50
N GLU A 60 -31.16 30.27 -13.45
CA GLU A 60 -30.82 31.41 -12.60
C GLU A 60 -31.12 31.19 -11.11
N ASP A 61 -30.26 31.68 -10.19
CA ASP A 61 -30.61 32.79 -9.27
C ASP A 61 -29.46 33.18 -8.30
N SER A 62 -29.31 34.51 -8.16
CA SER A 62 -28.85 35.25 -6.98
C SER A 62 -27.38 35.23 -6.53
N SER A 63 -26.67 36.25 -7.04
CA SER A 63 -25.98 37.30 -6.28
C SER A 63 -24.74 36.96 -5.42
N ARG A 64 -23.56 37.42 -5.88
CA ARG A 64 -22.79 38.53 -5.26
C ARG A 64 -21.51 38.85 -6.06
N LYS A 65 -21.38 40.14 -6.39
CA LYS A 65 -20.19 40.82 -6.92
C LYS A 65 -18.99 40.68 -5.97
N SER A 66 -17.79 40.48 -6.53
CA SER A 66 -16.74 41.51 -6.48
C SER A 66 -15.58 41.14 -7.41
N SER A 67 -15.29 42.07 -8.32
CA SER A 67 -14.09 42.15 -9.14
C SER A 67 -12.83 42.19 -8.28
N ASN A 68 -11.74 41.62 -8.79
CA ASN A 68 -10.41 42.22 -8.72
C ASN A 68 -9.55 41.60 -9.82
N ASP A 69 -9.35 42.38 -10.87
CA ASP A 69 -8.27 42.22 -11.84
C ASP A 69 -6.94 42.47 -11.13
N ASN A 70 -5.95 41.60 -11.35
CA ASN A 70 -4.59 42.09 -11.52
C ASN A 70 -3.78 41.14 -12.41
N GLU A 71 -3.11 41.81 -13.31
CA GLU A 71 -2.53 41.38 -14.57
C GLU A 71 -1.01 41.15 -14.42
N HIS A 72 -0.47 40.25 -15.26
CA HIS A 72 0.95 40.09 -15.66
C HIS A 72 1.93 39.49 -14.62
N ASN A 73 2.92 38.66 -14.97
CA ASN A 73 3.60 38.51 -16.26
C ASN A 73 4.35 37.16 -16.35
N ASN A 74 4.50 36.70 -17.59
CA ASN A 74 5.30 35.56 -18.03
C ASN A 74 6.81 35.72 -17.72
N ASN A 75 7.53 34.58 -17.65
CA ASN A 75 8.60 34.30 -18.62
C ASN A 75 9.10 32.85 -18.53
N ASN A 76 9.09 32.21 -19.70
CA ASN A 76 9.74 30.94 -20.04
C ASN A 76 11.27 31.07 -19.99
N ASN A 77 11.98 29.95 -19.83
CA ASN A 77 12.86 29.39 -20.87
C ASN A 77 13.61 28.14 -20.35
N ASP A 78 13.34 27.03 -21.05
CA ASP A 78 14.24 26.00 -21.56
C ASP A 78 15.74 26.10 -21.25
N ASP A 79 16.38 25.00 -20.84
CA ASP A 79 17.29 24.21 -21.69
C ASP A 79 18.01 23.08 -20.94
N ASN A 80 18.24 21.99 -21.69
CA ASN A 80 18.90 20.74 -21.34
C ASN A 80 20.38 20.88 -20.94
N ASP A 81 20.93 19.91 -20.20
CA ASP A 81 21.96 18.99 -20.75
C ASP A 81 22.50 17.97 -19.72
N ASN A 82 22.75 16.76 -20.23
CA ASN A 82 23.47 15.66 -19.60
C ASN A 82 24.99 15.89 -19.69
N ASP A 83 25.78 15.54 -18.68
CA ASP A 83 27.09 14.93 -18.96
C ASP A 83 27.66 14.08 -17.80
N TYR A 84 28.34 13.02 -18.22
CA TYR A 84 29.02 11.97 -17.49
C TYR A 84 30.50 12.34 -17.39
N SER A 85 31.13 12.37 -16.20
CA SER A 85 32.56 12.00 -16.10
C SER A 85 33.09 11.81 -14.70
N SER A 86 33.92 10.77 -14.61
CA SER A 86 34.76 10.36 -13.50
C SER A 86 35.72 11.44 -13.03
N ASN A 87 36.08 11.44 -11.74
CA ASN A 87 37.49 11.52 -11.35
C ASN A 87 37.77 11.04 -9.93
N SER A 88 38.87 10.31 -9.85
CA SER A 88 39.65 9.95 -8.68
C SER A 88 40.24 11.21 -8.05
N ASP A 89 40.32 11.31 -6.72
CA ASP A 89 41.57 11.64 -6.03
C ASP A 89 41.48 11.60 -4.51
N ASN A 90 42.61 11.21 -3.92
CA ASN A 90 42.87 10.87 -2.53
C ASN A 90 43.04 12.11 -1.62
N ASN A 91 42.58 12.07 -0.36
CA ASN A 91 43.38 12.61 0.76
C ASN A 91 42.97 12.11 2.16
N LYS A 92 43.98 11.81 2.99
CA LYS A 92 43.88 11.50 4.43
C LYS A 92 44.01 12.78 5.26
N ASN A 93 43.18 12.95 6.30
CA ASN A 93 43.57 13.17 7.70
C ASN A 93 42.47 13.87 8.53
N GLY A 94 42.00 13.18 9.58
CA GLY A 94 41.99 13.64 10.98
C GLY A 94 41.30 14.95 11.37
N ASN A 95 40.03 14.82 11.77
CA ASN A 95 39.49 15.14 13.11
C ASN A 95 39.46 16.61 13.60
N ASN A 96 38.29 17.26 13.44
CA ASN A 96 37.32 17.57 14.52
C ASN A 96 36.56 18.88 14.24
N ASP A 97 35.25 18.85 14.51
CA ASP A 97 34.29 19.96 14.56
C ASP A 97 33.41 20.15 13.30
N GLU A 98 32.15 20.45 13.57
CA GLU A 98 30.94 20.46 12.74
C GLU A 98 31.08 20.57 11.22
N THR A 99 30.47 19.61 10.51
CA THR A 99 29.60 19.73 9.33
C THR A 99 29.77 18.50 8.44
N ILE A 100 28.92 17.50 8.64
CA ILE A 100 28.81 16.35 7.74
C ILE A 100 27.45 16.43 7.06
N THR A 101 27.41 17.19 5.98
CA THR A 101 26.38 17.08 4.93
C THR A 101 26.64 15.76 4.20
N LEU A 102 26.05 14.67 4.68
CA LEU A 102 26.04 13.39 3.96
C LEU A 102 24.71 13.22 3.25
N ASN A 103 24.82 12.76 2.01
CA ASN A 103 23.77 12.22 1.15
C ASN A 103 22.89 11.18 1.86
N ARG A 104 21.97 11.66 2.70
CA ARG A 104 21.10 10.86 3.57
C ARG A 104 19.82 10.45 2.84
N LYS A 105 19.94 9.81 1.68
CA LYS A 105 18.78 9.15 1.03
C LYS A 105 18.91 7.64 0.87
N ASN A 106 20.10 7.08 1.10
CA ASN A 106 20.32 5.63 0.95
C ASN A 106 20.81 4.88 2.20
N SER A 107 21.02 5.56 3.33
CA SER A 107 21.40 4.91 4.61
C SER A 107 20.23 4.73 5.58
N VAL A 108 19.14 5.49 5.42
CA VAL A 108 17.98 5.41 6.33
C VAL A 108 17.21 4.10 6.12
N SER A 109 17.16 3.61 4.88
CA SER A 109 16.49 2.35 4.55
C SER A 109 17.21 1.11 5.08
N SER A 110 18.53 1.18 5.32
CA SER A 110 19.29 0.02 5.85
C SER A 110 19.32 -0.03 7.37
N ASP A 111 19.08 1.10 8.05
CA ASP A 111 19.14 1.17 9.51
C ASP A 111 17.80 0.78 10.17
N LEU A 112 16.69 0.80 9.42
CA LEU A 112 15.35 0.44 9.92
C LEU A 112 15.06 -1.05 9.83
N CYS A 113 15.68 -1.75 8.89
CA CYS A 113 15.50 -3.19 8.76
C CYS A 113 16.44 -3.95 9.69
N SER A 114 15.98 -5.11 10.12
CA SER A 114 16.69 -5.98 11.04
C SER A 114 16.75 -7.41 10.48
N GLY A 115 17.62 -8.23 11.07
CA GLY A 115 17.67 -9.64 10.69
C GLY A 115 18.26 -9.93 9.31
N ASN A 116 17.84 -11.06 8.72
CA ASN A 116 18.35 -11.61 7.46
C ASN A 116 17.23 -11.89 6.44
N ALA A 117 16.02 -11.39 6.67
CA ALA A 117 14.88 -11.58 5.79
C ALA A 117 14.89 -10.54 4.67
N ASN A 118 13.84 -10.52 3.85
CA ASN A 118 13.73 -9.49 2.83
C ASN A 118 13.45 -8.14 3.48
N CYS A 119 14.31 -7.18 3.18
CA CYS A 119 14.10 -5.78 3.46
C CYS A 119 14.05 -5.04 2.14
N PHE A 120 12.95 -4.36 1.85
CA PHE A 120 12.79 -3.64 0.59
C PHE A 120 11.89 -2.42 0.74
N THR A 121 11.93 -1.58 -0.30
CA THR A 121 11.05 -0.44 -0.44
C THR A 121 10.15 -0.65 -1.66
N GLY A 122 8.91 -0.23 -1.56
CA GLY A 122 7.99 -0.13 -2.70
C GLY A 122 6.97 0.99 -2.49
N VAL A 123 5.88 0.93 -3.25
CA VAL A 123 4.76 1.86 -3.17
C VAL A 123 3.51 1.12 -2.73
N ILE A 124 2.74 1.69 -1.80
CA ILE A 124 1.44 1.14 -1.39
C ILE A 124 0.49 1.17 -2.59
N SER A 125 0.07 -0.01 -3.07
CA SER A 125 -0.94 -0.13 -4.11
C SER A 125 -2.35 -0.21 -3.52
N LYS A 126 -2.48 -0.78 -2.32
CA LYS A 126 -3.79 -1.01 -1.69
C LYS A 126 -3.69 -1.21 -0.18
N VAL A 127 -4.65 -0.68 0.56
CA VAL A 127 -4.94 -1.13 1.94
C VAL A 127 -6.10 -2.11 1.90
N ILE A 128 -5.80 -3.39 2.18
CA ILE A 128 -6.75 -4.49 2.05
C ILE A 128 -7.64 -4.55 3.29
N ASP A 129 -7.03 -4.49 4.47
CA ASP A 129 -7.66 -4.57 5.79
C ASP A 129 -6.93 -3.71 6.83
N GLY A 130 -7.38 -3.68 8.09
CA GLY A 130 -6.79 -2.91 9.20
C GLY A 130 -5.35 -3.29 9.56
N ASP A 131 -4.85 -4.42 9.07
CA ASP A 131 -3.49 -4.90 9.30
C ASP A 131 -2.84 -5.54 8.06
N THR A 132 -3.38 -5.25 6.88
CA THR A 132 -2.93 -5.87 5.62
C THR A 132 -2.86 -4.85 4.50
N VAL A 133 -1.66 -4.68 3.92
CA VAL A 133 -1.40 -3.79 2.78
C VAL A 133 -0.87 -4.57 1.58
N GLU A 134 -0.93 -3.97 0.41
CA GLU A 134 -0.30 -4.46 -0.81
C GLU A 134 0.71 -3.43 -1.31
N VAL A 135 1.89 -3.93 -1.68
CA VAL A 135 3.01 -3.14 -2.18
C VAL A 135 3.30 -3.53 -3.63
N ASP A 136 3.49 -2.53 -4.48
CA ASP A 136 3.83 -2.63 -5.91
C ASP A 136 2.89 -3.53 -6.73
N ASN A 137 1.61 -3.66 -6.33
CA ASN A 137 0.61 -4.55 -6.94
C ASN A 137 1.02 -6.03 -7.00
N GLN A 138 1.94 -6.45 -6.14
CA GLN A 138 2.58 -7.77 -6.24
C GLN A 138 2.67 -8.47 -4.89
N VAL A 139 2.99 -7.73 -3.82
CA VAL A 139 3.31 -8.32 -2.53
C VAL A 139 2.28 -7.87 -1.50
N THR A 140 1.49 -8.81 -1.01
CA THR A 140 0.60 -8.59 0.13
C THR A 140 1.35 -8.78 1.43
N ILE A 141 1.35 -7.77 2.29
CA ILE A 141 2.02 -7.76 3.59
C ILE A 141 0.97 -7.79 4.70
N ARG A 142 1.06 -8.76 5.60
CA ARG A 142 0.35 -8.80 6.88
C ARG A 142 1.26 -8.22 7.95
N LEU A 143 0.77 -7.22 8.68
CA LEU A 143 1.55 -6.57 9.74
C LEU A 143 1.89 -7.57 10.86
N ALA A 144 3.18 -7.75 11.14
CA ALA A 144 3.67 -8.65 12.16
C ALA A 144 3.18 -8.25 13.57
N LEU A 145 2.99 -9.26 14.42
CA LEU A 145 2.64 -9.19 15.84
C LEU A 145 1.32 -8.51 16.21
N ILE A 146 0.55 -7.98 15.27
CA ILE A 146 -0.71 -7.29 15.58
C ILE A 146 -1.90 -7.89 14.85
N ASN A 147 -3.09 -7.76 15.41
CA ASN A 147 -4.36 -8.11 14.77
C ASN A 147 -5.37 -6.99 14.94
N THR A 148 -6.00 -6.60 13.84
CA THR A 148 -7.16 -5.69 13.87
C THR A 148 -8.47 -6.48 13.89
N PRO A 149 -9.60 -5.85 14.27
CA PRO A 149 -10.91 -6.49 14.14
C PRO A 149 -11.15 -7.00 12.72
N GLU A 150 -11.77 -8.16 12.59
CA GLU A 150 -12.02 -8.81 11.30
C GLU A 150 -13.27 -8.25 10.61
N ARG A 151 -13.45 -8.55 9.32
CA ARG A 151 -14.59 -8.03 8.56
C ARG A 151 -15.92 -8.46 9.17
N GLY A 152 -16.72 -7.47 9.58
CA GLY A 152 -18.01 -7.66 10.24
C GLY A 152 -17.94 -7.52 11.77
N GLU A 153 -16.74 -7.33 12.33
CA GLU A 153 -16.54 -6.97 13.73
C GLU A 153 -16.57 -5.46 13.92
N GLN A 154 -16.85 -5.04 15.16
CA GLN A 154 -16.81 -3.63 15.53
C GLN A 154 -15.36 -3.13 15.53
N GLY A 155 -15.12 -1.96 14.92
CA GLY A 155 -13.78 -1.36 14.82
C GLY A 155 -13.03 -1.70 13.52
N TYR A 156 -13.58 -2.59 12.68
CA TYR A 156 -13.00 -2.99 11.40
C TYR A 156 -12.72 -1.80 10.49
N GLN A 157 -13.75 -0.97 10.27
CA GLN A 157 -13.66 0.12 9.31
C GLN A 157 -12.73 1.21 9.84
N GLU A 158 -12.80 1.49 11.13
CA GLU A 158 -11.97 2.49 11.79
C GLU A 158 -10.49 2.11 11.75
N ALA A 159 -10.16 0.84 12.00
CA ALA A 159 -8.79 0.33 11.89
C ALA A 159 -8.26 0.41 10.45
N LYS A 160 -9.09 0.02 9.47
CA LYS A 160 -8.75 0.12 8.04
C LYS A 160 -8.57 1.55 7.58
N ASP A 161 -9.43 2.46 8.00
CA ASP A 161 -9.36 3.89 7.66
C ASP A 161 -8.11 4.51 8.27
N PHE A 162 -7.76 4.16 9.51
CA PHE A 162 -6.53 4.60 10.16
C PHE A 162 -5.28 4.08 9.42
N LEU A 163 -5.24 2.80 9.05
CA LEU A 163 -4.13 2.28 8.25
C LEU A 163 -4.05 2.97 6.88
N SER A 164 -5.19 3.28 6.25
CA SER A 164 -5.24 4.02 4.97
C SER A 164 -4.77 5.47 5.10
N LEU A 165 -4.90 6.07 6.28
CA LEU A 165 -4.42 7.41 6.57
C LEU A 165 -2.90 7.45 6.74
N ILE A 166 -2.31 6.44 7.40
CA ILE A 166 -0.85 6.38 7.64
C ILE A 166 -0.08 5.75 6.49
N CYS A 167 -0.74 4.91 5.68
CA CYS A 167 -0.19 4.25 4.50
C CYS A 167 -1.10 4.54 3.30
N GLY A 168 -1.02 5.77 2.79
CA GLY A 168 -1.81 6.21 1.64
C GLY A 168 -1.44 5.44 0.37
N VAL A 169 -2.42 5.19 -0.49
CA VAL A 169 -2.15 4.62 -1.82
C VAL A 169 -1.27 5.60 -2.61
N GLY A 170 -0.18 5.07 -3.20
CA GLY A 170 0.83 5.87 -3.88
C GLY A 170 1.98 6.35 -2.98
N GLU A 171 1.90 6.14 -1.67
CA GLU A 171 2.99 6.47 -0.76
C GLU A 171 4.08 5.40 -0.77
N LYS A 172 5.31 5.84 -0.47
CA LYS A 172 6.46 4.97 -0.27
C LYS A 172 6.26 4.14 1.00
N ALA A 173 6.61 2.87 0.93
CA ALA A 173 6.69 2.00 2.10
C ALA A 173 8.01 1.25 2.14
N LEU A 174 8.59 1.13 3.33
CA LEU A 174 9.68 0.22 3.63
C LEU A 174 9.12 -0.97 4.41
N VAL A 175 9.49 -2.17 3.98
CA VAL A 175 9.02 -3.44 4.56
C VAL A 175 10.22 -4.20 5.08
N ASP A 176 10.14 -4.63 6.34
CA ASP A 176 11.08 -5.55 7.00
C ASP A 176 10.37 -6.87 7.26
N GLU A 177 10.68 -7.91 6.50
CA GLU A 177 10.08 -9.24 6.65
C GLU A 177 10.54 -9.90 7.96
N ASP A 178 9.62 -10.61 8.62
CA ASP A 178 9.90 -11.36 9.84
C ASP A 178 10.79 -12.59 9.53
N ASP A 179 11.98 -12.67 10.11
CA ASP A 179 12.92 -13.78 9.98
C ASP A 179 12.33 -15.13 10.42
N GLY A 180 11.51 -15.10 11.48
CA GLY A 180 10.84 -16.26 12.04
C GLY A 180 9.62 -16.74 11.25
N GLN A 181 9.12 -15.93 10.32
CA GLN A 181 7.85 -16.17 9.62
C GLN A 181 7.90 -15.94 8.11
N LYS A 182 9.07 -16.18 7.49
CA LYS A 182 9.30 -16.01 6.04
C LYS A 182 8.27 -16.73 5.16
N GLY A 183 7.86 -16.05 4.09
CA GLY A 183 6.90 -16.57 3.10
C GLY A 183 5.44 -16.64 3.58
N GLY A 184 5.21 -16.39 4.87
CA GLY A 184 3.93 -16.32 5.57
C GLY A 184 2.92 -17.42 5.28
N SER A 185 1.72 -17.25 5.81
CA SER A 185 0.60 -18.16 5.60
C SER A 185 -0.29 -17.61 4.48
N TYR A 186 -0.51 -18.44 3.46
CA TYR A 186 -1.37 -18.17 2.29
C TYR A 186 -0.83 -17.17 1.26
N GLY A 187 0.49 -17.09 1.10
CA GLY A 187 1.11 -16.28 0.04
C GLY A 187 1.17 -14.79 0.35
N ARG A 188 1.14 -14.45 1.64
CA ARG A 188 1.37 -13.09 2.15
C ARG A 188 2.70 -13.08 2.89
N MET A 189 3.45 -12.00 2.78
CA MET A 189 4.62 -11.75 3.62
C MET A 189 4.16 -11.25 4.98
N ILE A 190 4.91 -11.58 6.05
CA ILE A 190 4.66 -11.06 7.39
C ILE A 190 5.83 -10.15 7.74
N GLY A 191 5.56 -8.93 8.22
CA GLY A 191 6.64 -7.98 8.48
C GLY A 191 6.21 -6.68 9.14
N LEU A 192 7.20 -5.84 9.46
CA LEU A 192 7.00 -4.44 9.80
C LEU A 192 6.82 -3.61 8.53
N VAL A 193 5.96 -2.60 8.60
CA VAL A 193 5.74 -1.66 7.49
C VAL A 193 5.93 -0.23 8.00
N TYR A 194 6.81 0.50 7.33
CA TYR A 194 7.09 1.90 7.56
C TYR A 194 6.56 2.71 6.38
N CYS A 195 5.58 3.58 6.60
CA CYS A 195 4.91 4.33 5.54
C CYS A 195 5.31 5.80 5.49
N GLY A 196 5.25 6.37 4.29
CA GLY A 196 5.53 7.77 4.02
C GLY A 196 7.02 8.14 4.07
N ASP A 197 7.32 9.41 3.83
CA ASP A 197 8.69 9.93 3.88
C ASP A 197 9.28 9.95 5.30
N ASP A 198 8.41 10.04 6.31
CA ASP A 198 8.78 10.05 7.72
C ASP A 198 9.04 8.63 8.29
N ASN A 199 8.82 7.57 7.50
CA ASN A 199 8.94 6.16 7.90
C ASN A 199 8.14 5.86 9.18
N LEU A 200 6.86 6.20 9.19
CA LEU A 200 5.97 5.94 10.31
C LEU A 200 5.72 4.43 10.43
N LEU A 201 6.04 3.84 11.59
CA LEU A 201 5.87 2.40 11.82
C LEU A 201 4.39 2.05 12.07
N SER A 202 3.73 1.48 11.06
CA SER A 202 2.29 1.22 11.07
C SER A 202 1.87 0.21 12.15
N ASN A 203 2.69 -0.82 12.40
CA ASN A 203 2.43 -1.83 13.44
C ASN A 203 2.27 -1.18 14.82
N GLN A 204 3.18 -0.26 15.16
CA GLN A 204 3.18 0.46 16.42
C GLN A 204 2.02 1.48 16.48
N LEU A 205 1.79 2.24 15.41
CA LEU A 205 0.74 3.25 15.41
C LEU A 205 -0.66 2.64 15.59
N LEU A 206 -0.91 1.48 14.99
CA LEU A 206 -2.19 0.78 15.14
C LEU A 206 -2.44 0.33 16.59
N ILE A 207 -1.44 -0.21 17.28
CA ILE A 207 -1.60 -0.67 18.66
C ILE A 207 -1.68 0.51 19.65
N GLU A 208 -0.91 1.58 19.42
CA GLU A 208 -0.92 2.77 20.29
C GLU A 208 -2.22 3.59 20.21
N ASN A 209 -2.99 3.43 19.14
CA ASN A 209 -4.27 4.09 18.94
C ASN A 209 -5.47 3.15 19.12
N ASP A 210 -5.28 2.00 19.78
CA ASP A 210 -6.33 1.01 20.10
C ASP A 210 -7.05 0.41 18.88
N TYR A 211 -6.42 0.42 17.69
CA TYR A 211 -6.96 -0.20 16.48
C TYR A 211 -6.53 -1.67 16.30
N ALA A 212 -5.50 -2.10 17.03
CA ALA A 212 -5.00 -3.46 16.98
C ALA A 212 -4.67 -4.01 18.38
N GLN A 213 -4.57 -5.33 18.49
CA GLN A 213 -4.09 -6.03 19.69
C GLN A 213 -2.83 -6.83 19.37
N ILE A 214 -1.97 -7.03 20.37
CA ILE A 214 -0.79 -7.88 20.22
C ILE A 214 -1.24 -9.34 20.02
N LEU A 215 -0.52 -10.06 19.17
CA LEU A 215 -0.66 -11.50 19.00
C LEU A 215 0.44 -12.23 19.78
N GLU A 216 0.18 -12.49 21.06
CA GLU A 216 1.14 -13.13 21.99
C GLU A 216 1.70 -14.46 21.44
N GLU A 217 0.89 -15.20 20.67
CA GLU A 217 1.26 -16.49 20.08
C GLU A 217 2.41 -16.44 19.05
N TYR A 218 2.75 -15.25 18.54
CA TYR A 218 3.87 -15.06 17.61
C TYR A 218 5.10 -14.41 18.25
N CYS A 219 5.03 -13.96 19.50
CA CYS A 219 6.14 -13.27 20.16
C CYS A 219 7.40 -14.15 20.29
N GLU A 220 7.24 -15.46 20.52
CA GLU A 220 8.38 -16.40 20.60
C GLU A 220 9.06 -16.65 19.24
N ARG A 221 8.39 -16.32 18.13
CA ARG A 221 8.88 -16.59 16.78
C ARG A 221 9.45 -15.36 16.07
N SER A 222 8.79 -14.23 16.27
CA SER A 222 9.14 -12.96 15.60
C SER A 222 10.34 -12.30 16.27
N GLU A 223 11.32 -11.82 15.51
CA GLU A 223 12.40 -10.99 16.06
C GLU A 223 11.91 -9.62 16.55
N PHE A 224 10.71 -9.21 16.16
CA PHE A 224 10.13 -7.91 16.53
C PHE A 224 9.55 -7.89 17.95
N SER A 225 9.53 -9.03 18.65
CA SER A 225 8.96 -9.14 20.01
C SER A 225 9.76 -8.36 21.06
N ASP A 226 11.05 -8.13 20.81
CA ASP A 226 11.94 -7.35 21.67
C ASP A 226 11.80 -5.82 21.50
N LEU A 227 10.99 -5.35 20.54
CA LEU A 227 10.73 -3.93 20.35
C LEU A 227 9.89 -3.37 21.52
N ASP A 228 10.22 -2.15 21.96
CA ASP A 228 9.58 -1.51 23.12
C ASP A 228 8.05 -1.51 23.04
N TRP A 229 7.50 -1.23 21.86
CA TRP A 229 6.04 -1.22 21.65
C TRP A 229 5.44 -2.62 21.76
N ALA A 230 6.14 -3.67 21.34
CA ALA A 230 5.66 -5.05 21.43
C ALA A 230 5.70 -5.54 22.89
N GLN A 231 6.82 -5.29 23.60
CA GLN A 231 6.96 -5.68 25.00
C GLN A 231 5.96 -4.97 25.91
N LYS A 232 5.75 -3.66 25.71
CA LYS A 232 4.76 -2.89 26.48
C LYS A 232 3.33 -3.41 26.32
N ASN A 233 3.04 -4.04 25.18
CA ASN A 233 1.69 -4.48 24.84
C ASN A 233 1.46 -5.99 25.00
N GLY A 234 2.46 -6.79 25.42
CA GLY A 234 2.24 -8.18 25.84
C GLY A 234 3.22 -9.23 25.30
N CYS A 235 4.21 -8.86 24.49
CA CYS A 235 5.29 -9.79 24.14
C CYS A 235 6.31 -9.89 25.29
N TYR A 236 6.39 -11.04 25.96
CA TYR A 236 7.29 -11.30 27.09
C TYR A 236 8.17 -12.53 26.88
#